data_AF-A0A536ZQ63-F1
#
_entry.id   AF-A0A536ZQ63-F1
#
_cell.length_a   1.000
_cell.length_b   1.000
_cell.length_c   1.000
_cell.angle_alpha   90.00
_cell.angle_beta   90.00
_cell.angle_gamma   90.00
#
_symmetry.space_group_name_H-M   'P 1'
#
loop_
_entity.id
_entity.type
_entity.pdbx_description
1 polymer ?
#
loop_
_entity_poly.entity_id
_entity_poly.type
_entity_poly.pdbx_seq_one_letter_code
_entity_poly.pdbx_strand_id
1 'polypeptide(L)' 'QETTRVLTEAAIMGKKDDLRGLKENVIVGRLIPAGTGLAYHNARRRQKLIGPEAAAAEAAFITGDAPATTEVSANAA' A
#
# COMPACT_ATOMS: atom_id res chain seq x y z
N GLN A 1 -0.64 -25.01 13.30
CA GLN A 1 -0.24 -24.40 12.01
C GLN A 1 0.88 -25.25 11.43
N GLU A 2 0.84 -25.53 10.12
CA GLU A 2 1.88 -26.24 9.36
C GLU A 2 2.60 -25.26 8.43
N THR A 3 3.46 -24.40 8.98
CA THR A 3 4.05 -23.27 8.24
C THR A 3 4.90 -23.68 7.05
N THR A 4 5.74 -24.72 7.21
CA THR A 4 6.61 -25.22 6.12
C THR A 4 5.80 -25.67 4.92
N ARG A 5 4.73 -26.44 5.14
CA ARG A 5 3.86 -26.93 4.08
C ARG A 5 3.19 -25.77 3.33
N VAL A 6 2.62 -24.82 4.07
CA VAL A 6 1.91 -23.66 3.49
C VAL A 6 2.85 -22.76 2.67
N LEU A 7 4.08 -22.55 3.14
CA LEU A 7 5.08 -21.75 2.41
C LEU A 7 5.53 -22.46 1.12
N THR A 8 5.76 -23.78 1.17
CA THR A 8 6.16 -24.55 -0.02
C THR A 8 5.07 -24.54 -1.08
N GLU A 9 3.82 -24.80 -0.72
CA GLU A 9 2.69 -24.76 -1.66
C GLU A 9 2.50 -23.37 -2.28
N ALA A 10 2.59 -22.31 -1.48
CA ALA A 10 2.47 -20.93 -1.96
C ALA A 10 3.61 -20.53 -2.92
N ALA A 11 4.84 -20.96 -2.65
CA ALA A 11 6.01 -20.71 -3.49
C ALA A 11 5.89 -21.42 -4.85
N ILE A 12 5.49 -22.70 -4.84
CA ILE A 12 5.29 -23.48 -6.08
C ILE A 12 4.18 -22.87 -6.94
N MET A 13 3.09 -22.42 -6.34
CA MET A 13 1.97 -21.80 -7.05
C MET A 13 2.22 -20.33 -7.42
N GLY A 14 3.32 -19.72 -6.99
CA GLY A 14 3.57 -18.29 -7.18
C GLY A 14 2.49 -17.40 -6.57
N LYS A 15 1.89 -17.82 -5.46
CA LYS A 15 0.74 -17.16 -4.85
C LYS A 15 1.12 -15.76 -4.34
N LYS A 16 0.32 -14.76 -4.71
CA LYS A 16 0.46 -13.38 -4.22
C LYS A 16 -0.55 -13.10 -3.12
N ASP A 17 -0.11 -12.37 -2.11
CA ASP A 17 -0.96 -11.86 -1.03
C ASP A 17 -1.30 -10.39 -1.30
N ASP A 18 -2.59 -10.07 -1.33
CA ASP A 18 -3.09 -8.72 -1.61
C ASP A 18 -3.19 -7.83 -0.35
N LEU A 19 -2.84 -8.35 0.84
CA LEU A 19 -2.87 -7.66 2.12
C LEU A 19 -4.24 -7.05 2.45
N ARG A 20 -5.31 -7.81 2.25
CA ARG A 20 -6.71 -7.41 2.51
C ARG A 20 -7.20 -7.76 3.92
N GLY A 21 -6.55 -8.70 4.59
CA GLY A 21 -6.91 -9.23 5.89
C GLY A 21 -6.27 -8.50 7.06
N LEU A 22 -6.74 -8.79 8.27
CA LEU A 22 -6.21 -8.20 9.50
C LEU A 22 -4.80 -8.72 9.80
N LYS A 23 -4.63 -10.05 9.82
CA LYS A 23 -3.42 -10.71 10.29
C LYS A 23 -2.20 -10.38 9.43
N GLU A 24 -2.32 -10.45 8.11
CA GLU A 24 -1.25 -10.12 7.17
C GLU A 24 -0.78 -8.66 7.27
N ASN A 25 -1.70 -7.70 7.43
CA ASN A 25 -1.33 -6.30 7.65
C ASN A 25 -0.59 -6.09 8.98
N VAL A 26 -0.99 -6.81 10.03
CA VAL A 26 -0.28 -6.80 11.32
C VAL A 26 1.13 -7.39 11.18
N ILE A 27 1.28 -8.52 10.48
CA ILE A 27 2.59 -9.17 10.28
C ILE A 27 3.55 -8.27 9.49
N VAL A 28 3.05 -7.53 8.49
CA VAL A 28 3.86 -6.63 7.65
C VAL A 28 4.07 -5.25 8.29
N GLY A 29 3.30 -4.89 9.32
CA GLY A 29 3.41 -3.60 10.02
C GLY A 29 2.71 -2.43 9.31
N ARG A 30 1.64 -2.68 8.54
CA ARG A 30 0.83 -1.64 7.88
C ARG A 30 -0.46 -1.37 8.68
N LEU A 31 -1.10 -0.24 8.41
CA LEU A 31 -2.43 0.05 8.97
C LEU A 31 -3.41 -1.08 8.63
N ILE A 32 -4.13 -1.55 9.63
CA ILE A 32 -5.11 -2.63 9.48
C ILE A 32 -6.41 -2.13 8.82
N PRO A 33 -7.15 -2.98 8.10
CA PRO A 33 -8.41 -2.60 7.45
C PRO A 33 -9.59 -2.55 8.44
N ALA A 34 -9.37 -1.94 9.61
CA ALA A 34 -10.35 -1.80 10.67
C ALA A 34 -10.11 -0.52 11.47
N GLY A 35 -11.14 -0.02 12.14
CA GLY A 35 -11.06 1.19 12.96
C GLY A 35 -10.52 2.39 12.18
N THR A 36 -9.51 3.05 12.75
CA THR A 36 -8.84 4.22 12.15
C THR A 36 -8.12 3.92 10.83
N GLY A 37 -7.72 2.66 10.60
CA GLY A 37 -7.08 2.25 9.34
C GLY A 37 -8.06 2.04 8.18
N LEU A 38 -9.39 2.05 8.42
CA LEU A 38 -10.39 1.86 7.37
C LEU A 38 -10.40 2.99 6.34
N ALA A 39 -10.18 4.24 6.78
CA ALA A 39 -10.09 5.39 5.88
C ALA A 39 -8.93 5.23 4.87
N TYR A 40 -7.76 4.78 5.35
CA TYR A 40 -6.59 4.52 4.53
C TYR A 40 -6.85 3.43 3.48
N HIS A 41 -7.45 2.30 3.89
CA HIS A 41 -7.77 1.20 2.97
C HIS A 41 -8.86 1.59 1.94
N ASN A 42 -9.87 2.37 2.35
CA ASN A 42 -10.92 2.85 1.46
C ASN A 42 -10.38 3.83 0.42
N ALA A 43 -9.50 4.76 0.81
CA ALA A 43 -8.83 5.66 -0.12
C ALA A 43 -8.00 4.86 -1.13
N ARG A 44 -7.13 3.95 -0.66
CA ARG A 44 -6.29 3.08 -1.52
C ARG A 44 -7.12 2.23 -2.48
N ARG A 45 -8.28 1.71 -2.05
CA ARG A 45 -9.20 0.93 -2.91
C ARG A 45 -9.82 1.81 -3.98
N ARG A 46 -10.21 3.04 -3.64
CA ARG A 46 -10.78 4.02 -4.58
C ARG A 46 -9.77 4.43 -5.66
N GLN A 47 -8.51 4.65 -5.27
CA GLN A 47 -7.42 4.96 -6.21
C GLN A 47 -7.19 3.85 -7.24
N LYS A 48 -7.29 2.58 -6.82
CA LYS A 48 -7.21 1.43 -7.74
C LYS A 48 -8.39 1.34 -8.73
N LEU A 49 -9.54 1.93 -8.41
CA LEU A 49 -10.76 1.86 -9.22
C LEU A 49 -10.89 3.04 -10.21
N ILE A 50 -10.42 4.24 -9.83
CA ILE A 50 -10.66 5.48 -10.59
C ILE A 50 -9.42 5.91 -11.42
N GLY A 51 -8.28 5.21 -11.30
CA GLY A 51 -7.06 5.59 -11.99
C GLY A 51 -6.36 6.80 -11.34
N PRO A 52 -5.06 6.97 -11.61
CA PRO A 52 -4.16 7.77 -10.77
C PRO A 52 -4.42 9.30 -10.77
N GLU A 53 -5.29 9.80 -11.64
CA GLU A 53 -5.52 11.24 -11.83
C GLU A 53 -6.29 11.89 -10.66
N ALA A 54 -7.23 11.17 -10.02
CA ALA A 54 -8.03 11.72 -8.91
C ALA A 54 -7.42 11.46 -7.52
N ALA A 55 -6.35 10.66 -7.44
CA ALA A 55 -5.81 10.08 -6.22
C ALA A 55 -4.81 10.99 -5.46
N ALA A 56 -4.10 11.85 -6.21
CA ALA A 56 -2.95 12.59 -5.72
C ALA A 56 -3.30 13.69 -4.69
N ALA A 57 -4.53 14.20 -4.71
CA ALA A 57 -4.95 15.30 -3.82
C ALA A 57 -5.13 14.88 -2.35
N GLU A 58 -5.43 13.60 -2.06
CA GLU A 58 -5.81 13.16 -0.70
C GLU A 58 -4.68 12.41 0.04
N ALA A 59 -3.73 11.80 -0.70
CA ALA A 59 -2.58 11.10 -0.10
C ALA A 59 -1.63 12.07 0.64
N ALA A 60 -1.54 13.31 0.18
CA ALA A 60 -0.68 14.35 0.75
C ALA A 60 -1.08 14.79 2.18
N PHE A 61 -2.29 14.48 2.65
CA PHE A 61 -2.78 14.94 3.95
C PHE A 61 -2.48 13.99 5.13
N ILE A 62 -2.18 12.70 4.87
CA ILE A 62 -2.09 11.69 5.95
C ILE A 62 -0.71 11.05 6.08
N THR A 63 0.06 10.94 4.99
CA THR A 63 1.48 10.58 5.09
C THR A 63 2.28 11.85 5.19
N GLY A 64 2.78 12.20 6.39
CA GLY A 64 3.83 13.22 6.56
C GLY A 64 5.18 12.84 5.90
N ASP A 65 5.13 12.04 4.84
CA ASP A 65 6.23 11.66 3.98
C ASP A 65 6.05 12.40 2.66
N ALA A 66 6.73 13.53 2.54
CA ALA A 66 6.91 14.19 1.27
C ALA A 66 7.83 13.31 0.41
N PRO A 67 7.45 12.90 -0.81
CA PRO A 67 8.44 12.36 -1.72
C PRO A 67 9.35 13.51 -2.13
N ALA A 68 10.55 13.54 -1.54
CA ALA A 68 11.67 14.31 -2.02
C ALA A 68 12.09 13.77 -3.41
N THR A 69 11.45 14.27 -4.47
CA THR A 69 11.94 14.31 -5.86
C THR A 69 11.06 15.36 -6.56
N THR A 70 11.53 16.51 -7.03
CA THR A 70 12.66 16.72 -7.96
C THR A 70 13.21 18.14 -7.83
N GLU A 71 14.35 18.31 -7.17
CA GLU A 71 15.31 19.35 -7.54
C GLU A 71 16.18 18.77 -8.66
N VAL A 72 16.03 19.27 -9.88
CA VAL A 72 17.12 19.30 -10.86
C VAL A 72 17.25 20.73 -11.35
N SER A 73 18.22 21.40 -10.74
CA SER A 73 19.13 22.40 -11.28
C SER A 73 18.89 22.92 -12.70
N ALA A 74 18.82 24.25 -12.79
CA ALA A 74 19.46 25.10 -13.79
C ALA A 74 19.33 24.73 -15.28
N ASN A 75 18.66 25.60 -16.01
CA ASN A 75 19.29 26.11 -17.22
C ASN A 75 19.02 27.61 -17.39
N ALA A 76 20.12 28.35 -17.46
CA ALA A 76 20.16 29.75 -17.77
C ALA A 76 19.74 29.98 -19.23
N ALA A 77 18.92 31.01 -19.44
CA ALA A 77 18.83 31.77 -20.68
C ALA A 77 18.40 33.18 -20.31
#